data_AF-A0A2R2WZT7-F1
#
_entry.id   AF-A0A2R2WZT7-F1
#
_cell.length_a   1.000
_cell.length_b   1.000
_cell.length_c   1.000
_cell.angle_alpha   90.00
_cell.angle_beta   90.00
_cell.angle_gamma   90.00
#
_symmetry.space_group_name_H-M   'P 1'
#
loop_
_entity.id
_entity.type
_entity.pdbx_description
1 polymer ?
#
loop_
_entity_poly.entity_id
_entity_poly.type
_entity_poly.pdbx_seq_one_letter_code
_entity_poly.pdbx_strand_id
1 'polypeptide(L)'
;PMYFLLSNLSFIDICHSSVTVPKMLEGLLLERKTISFDNCIAQLFFLHLFACAEIFLLTIMAYDRYVAICTPLHYPNVMNMRVCTLLVLALWLGGTVHSLVQTFLTIRLPYCGPNVIDSYFC
;
A
#
# COMPACT_ATOMS: atom_id res chain seq x y z
N PRO A 1 -13.84 1.91 16.73
CA PRO A 1 -12.91 1.10 15.90
C PRO A 1 -13.01 1.54 14.43
N MET A 2 -14.22 1.52 13.88
CA MET A 2 -14.53 1.93 12.51
C MET A 2 -13.92 3.28 12.06
N TYR A 3 -14.17 4.39 12.77
CA TYR A 3 -13.63 5.71 12.37
C TYR A 3 -12.09 5.77 12.38
N PHE A 4 -11.45 5.06 13.31
CA PHE A 4 -9.99 4.96 13.34
C PHE A 4 -9.46 4.22 12.11
N LEU A 5 -10.10 3.11 11.71
CA LEU A 5 -9.74 2.37 10.50
C LEU A 5 -9.99 3.22 9.24
N LEU A 6 -11.12 3.93 9.15
CA LEU A 6 -11.39 4.85 8.04
C LEU A 6 -10.34 5.97 7.93
N SER A 7 -9.93 6.57 9.05
CA SER A 7 -8.87 7.58 9.03
C SER A 7 -7.55 7.03 8.50
N ASN A 8 -7.22 5.78 8.81
CA ASN A 8 -6.02 5.13 8.27
C ASN A 8 -6.19 4.82 6.77
N LEU A 9 -7.39 4.42 6.34
CA LEU A 9 -7.69 4.15 4.93
C LEU A 9 -7.52 5.42 4.10
N SER A 10 -8.12 6.53 4.53
CA SER A 10 -7.98 7.82 3.85
C SER A 10 -6.52 8.28 3.78
N PHE A 11 -5.72 8.03 4.83
CA PHE A 11 -4.29 8.33 4.79
C PHE A 11 -3.56 7.48 3.72
N ILE A 12 -3.85 6.17 3.66
CA ILE A 12 -3.28 5.27 2.66
C ILE A 12 -3.69 5.70 1.24
N ASP A 13 -4.95 6.08 1.02
CA ASP A 13 -5.46 6.54 -0.28
C ASP A 13 -4.73 7.81 -0.78
N ILE A 14 -4.51 8.76 0.13
CA ILE A 14 -3.76 9.99 -0.16
C ILE A 14 -2.31 9.65 -0.53
N CYS A 15 -1.65 8.77 0.24
CA CYS A 15 -0.29 8.34 -0.05
C CYS A 15 -0.20 7.59 -1.38
N HIS A 16 -1.11 6.66 -1.64
CA HIS A 16 -1.16 5.88 -2.87
C HIS A 16 -1.39 6.78 -4.11
N SER A 17 -2.32 7.72 -4.00
CA SER A 17 -2.57 8.73 -5.04
C SER A 17 -1.36 9.64 -5.26
N SER A 18 -0.69 10.07 -4.19
CA SER A 18 0.49 10.92 -4.28
C SER A 18 1.69 10.24 -4.94
N VAL A 19 1.77 8.90 -4.91
CA VAL A 19 2.83 8.15 -5.60
C VAL A 19 2.48 7.99 -7.09
N THR A 20 1.21 7.72 -7.40
CA THR A 20 0.78 7.36 -8.76
C THR A 20 0.51 8.59 -9.65
N VAL A 21 -0.20 9.58 -9.11
CA VAL A 21 -0.72 10.71 -9.88
C VAL A 21 0.37 11.61 -10.46
N PRO A 22 1.42 12.03 -9.71
CA PRO A 22 2.44 12.90 -10.26
C PRO A 22 3.19 12.28 -11.44
N LYS A 23 3.47 10.98 -11.37
CA LYS A 23 4.18 10.25 -12.43
C LYS A 23 3.32 10.01 -13.65
N MET A 24 2.06 9.64 -13.46
CA MET A 24 1.10 9.52 -14.56
C MET A 24 0.89 10.86 -15.27
N LEU A 25 0.79 11.95 -14.51
CA LEU A 25 0.61 13.31 -15.05
C LEU A 25 1.86 13.80 -15.79
N GLU A 26 3.05 13.55 -15.26
CA GLU A 26 4.34 13.85 -15.92
C GLU A 26 4.44 13.15 -17.28
N GLY A 27 4.12 11.85 -17.33
CA GLY A 27 4.15 11.08 -18.57
C GLY A 27 3.11 11.52 -19.61
N LEU A 28 1.94 12.00 -19.18
CA LEU A 28 0.87 12.48 -20.07
C LEU A 28 1.14 13.89 -20.61
N LEU A 29 1.67 14.80 -19.78
CA LEU A 29 1.86 16.20 -20.15
C LEU A 29 3.16 16.46 -20.93
N LEU A 30 4.23 15.73 -20.62
CA LEU A 30 5.55 15.97 -21.21
C LEU A 30 5.88 14.99 -22.36
N GLU A 31 4.97 14.07 -22.69
CA GLU A 31 5.20 12.92 -23.60
C GLU A 31 6.48 12.10 -23.28
N ARG A 32 7.04 12.32 -22.09
CA ARG A 32 8.33 11.80 -21.66
C ARG A 32 8.10 10.60 -20.77
N LYS A 33 8.03 9.42 -21.39
CA LYS A 33 7.80 8.10 -20.75
C LYS A 33 9.04 7.52 -20.07
N THR A 34 10.06 8.33 -19.79
CA THR A 34 11.34 7.85 -19.28
C THR A 34 11.40 8.03 -17.77
N ILE A 35 11.40 6.92 -17.03
CA ILE A 35 11.68 6.91 -15.59
C ILE A 35 13.11 6.44 -15.36
N SER A 36 13.84 7.08 -14.44
CA SER A 36 15.14 6.55 -14.03
C SER A 36 14.93 5.28 -13.20
N PHE A 37 15.91 4.38 -13.24
CA PHE A 37 15.85 3.12 -12.50
C PHE A 37 15.56 3.34 -11.00
N ASP A 38 16.24 4.29 -10.34
CA ASP A 38 16.04 4.57 -8.90
C ASP A 38 14.62 5.06 -8.59
N ASN A 39 14.06 5.92 -9.46
CA ASN A 39 12.68 6.39 -9.33
C ASN A 39 11.67 5.26 -9.58
N CYS A 40 11.97 4.34 -10.50
CA CYS A 40 11.16 3.17 -10.80
C CYS A 40 11.09 2.22 -9.60
N ILE A 41 12.24 1.93 -8.98
CA ILE A 41 12.34 1.11 -7.78
C ILE A 41 11.63 1.76 -6.58
N ALA A 42 11.79 3.06 -6.37
CA ALA A 42 11.09 3.78 -5.33
C ALA A 42 9.56 3.75 -5.54
N GLN A 43 9.10 4.04 -6.77
CA GLN A 43 7.68 3.99 -7.13
C GLN A 43 7.10 2.59 -6.92
N LEU A 44 7.80 1.54 -7.36
CA LEU A 44 7.39 0.15 -7.19
C LEU A 44 7.24 -0.22 -5.71
N PHE A 45 8.21 0.16 -4.88
CA PHE A 45 8.19 -0.10 -3.43
C PHE A 45 6.98 0.56 -2.75
N PHE A 46 6.78 1.86 -2.99
CA PHE A 46 5.69 2.61 -2.36
C PHE A 46 4.31 2.16 -2.88
N LEU A 47 4.17 1.87 -4.18
CA LEU A 47 2.95 1.29 -4.74
C LEU A 47 2.58 -0.01 -4.04
N HIS A 48 3.52 -0.96 -3.97
CA HIS A 48 3.27 -2.25 -3.31
C HIS A 48 2.95 -2.06 -1.83
N LEU A 49 3.64 -1.14 -1.14
CA LEU A 49 3.42 -0.90 0.28
C LEU A 49 2.00 -0.40 0.54
N PHE A 50 1.58 0.65 -0.15
CA PHE A 50 0.27 1.25 0.07
C PHE A 50 -0.87 0.35 -0.44
N ALA A 51 -0.70 -0.32 -1.59
CA ALA A 51 -1.69 -1.26 -2.09
C ALA A 51 -1.88 -2.46 -1.14
N CYS A 52 -0.80 -3.03 -0.60
CA CYS A 52 -0.91 -4.11 0.39
C CYS A 52 -1.56 -3.62 1.69
N ALA A 53 -1.16 -2.44 2.17
CA ALA A 53 -1.75 -1.84 3.37
C ALA A 53 -3.25 -1.59 3.20
N GLU A 54 -3.70 -1.10 2.04
CA GLU A 54 -5.10 -0.89 1.69
C GLU A 54 -5.88 -2.21 1.74
N ILE A 55 -5.39 -3.26 1.05
CA ILE A 55 -6.05 -4.58 1.02
C ILE A 55 -6.19 -5.18 2.43
N PHE A 56 -5.12 -5.12 3.23
CA PHE A 56 -5.17 -5.63 4.61
C PHE A 56 -6.12 -4.82 5.48
N LEU A 57 -6.13 -3.50 5.34
CA LEU A 57 -7.02 -2.63 6.12
C LEU A 57 -8.49 -2.84 5.74
N LEU A 58 -8.81 -2.99 4.46
CA LEU A 58 -10.15 -3.35 3.99
C LEU A 58 -10.59 -4.71 4.53
N THR A 59 -9.68 -5.68 4.58
CA THR A 59 -9.94 -6.99 5.18
C THR A 59 -10.25 -6.87 6.68
N ILE A 60 -9.48 -6.07 7.42
CA ILE A 60 -9.73 -5.79 8.84
C ILE A 60 -11.09 -5.10 9.04
N MET A 61 -11.45 -4.15 8.18
CA MET A 61 -12.76 -3.47 8.23
C MET A 61 -13.90 -4.44 7.93
N ALA A 62 -13.74 -5.35 6.97
CA ALA A 62 -14.71 -6.41 6.70
C ALA A 62 -14.86 -7.35 7.90
N TYR A 63 -13.76 -7.71 8.54
CA TYR A 63 -13.76 -8.53 9.76
C TYR A 63 -14.42 -7.82 10.94
N ASP A 64 -14.17 -6.51 11.14
CA ASP A 64 -14.83 -5.67 12.14
C ASP A 64 -16.36 -5.74 11.99
N ARG A 65 -16.87 -5.56 10.76
CA ARG A 65 -18.31 -5.65 10.48
C ARG A 65 -18.86 -7.06 10.68
N TYR A 66 -18.11 -8.10 10.29
CA TYR A 66 -18.50 -9.49 10.51
C TYR A 66 -18.67 -9.82 12.00
N VAL A 67 -17.68 -9.50 12.84
CA VAL A 67 -17.73 -9.76 14.29
C VAL A 67 -18.85 -8.95 14.97
N ALA A 68 -19.10 -7.72 14.51
CA ALA A 68 -20.19 -6.90 15.01
C ALA A 68 -21.57 -7.54 14.78
N ILE A 69 -21.76 -8.23 13.65
CA ILE A 69 -23.02 -8.90 13.29
C ILE A 69 -23.14 -10.27 13.97
N CYS A 70 -22.10 -11.10 13.88
CA CYS A 70 -22.16 -12.49 14.35
C CYS A 70 -22.03 -12.63 15.87
N THR A 71 -21.40 -11.66 16.54
CA THR A 71 -21.09 -11.74 17.98
C THR A 71 -21.24 -10.40 18.71
N PRO A 72 -22.43 -9.77 18.69
CA PRO A 72 -22.63 -8.40 19.20
C PRO A 72 -22.27 -8.23 20.69
N LEU A 73 -22.54 -9.24 21.52
CA LEU A 73 -22.23 -9.22 22.96
C LEU A 73 -20.73 -9.28 23.28
N HIS A 74 -19.93 -9.91 22.42
CA HIS A 74 -18.48 -10.04 22.60
C HIS A 74 -17.66 -9.02 21.79
N TYR A 75 -18.30 -8.34 20.84
CA TYR A 75 -17.69 -7.33 19.98
C TYR A 75 -16.81 -6.30 20.72
N PRO A 76 -17.23 -5.66 21.83
CA PRO A 76 -16.38 -4.68 22.51
C PRO A 76 -15.10 -5.27 23.12
N ASN A 77 -15.09 -6.59 23.40
CA ASN A 77 -13.90 -7.28 23.90
C ASN A 77 -12.98 -7.73 22.76
N VAL A 78 -13.56 -8.18 21.63
CA VAL A 78 -12.80 -8.64 20.45
C VAL A 78 -12.21 -7.45 19.67
N MET A 79 -12.96 -6.37 19.51
CA MET A 79 -12.60 -5.24 18.66
C MET A 79 -12.57 -3.93 19.46
N ASN A 80 -11.48 -3.74 20.21
CA ASN A 80 -11.20 -2.51 20.95
C ASN A 80 -10.07 -1.69 20.29
N MET A 81 -9.81 -0.48 20.78
CA MET A 81 -8.76 0.38 20.23
C MET A 81 -7.38 -0.25 20.24
N ARG A 82 -7.01 -0.97 21.31
CA ARG A 82 -5.69 -1.61 21.41
C ARG A 82 -5.52 -2.68 20.33
N VAL A 83 -6.55 -3.48 20.08
CA VAL A 83 -6.57 -4.47 18.99
C VAL A 83 -6.47 -3.78 17.64
N CYS A 84 -7.25 -2.72 17.39
CA CYS A 84 -7.15 -1.95 16.15
C CYS A 84 -5.73 -1.39 15.93
N THR A 85 -5.10 -0.82 16.97
CA THR A 85 -3.72 -0.31 16.85
C THR A 85 -2.73 -1.43 16.55
N LEU A 86 -2.84 -2.58 17.20
CA LEU A 86 -1.99 -3.74 16.92
C LEU A 86 -2.18 -4.28 15.50
N LEU A 87 -3.42 -4.33 15.01
CA LEU A 87 -3.72 -4.74 13.63
C LEU A 87 -3.15 -3.75 12.61
N VAL A 88 -3.24 -2.44 12.88
CA VAL A 88 -2.60 -1.42 12.04
C VAL A 88 -1.07 -1.53 12.07
N LEU A 89 -0.46 -1.79 13.22
CA LEU A 89 0.98 -2.04 13.25
C LEU A 89 1.36 -3.31 12.46
N ALA A 90 0.58 -4.38 12.60
CA ALA A 90 0.80 -5.62 11.89
C ALA A 90 0.66 -5.47 10.36
N LEU A 91 -0.33 -4.71 9.87
CA LEU A 91 -0.48 -4.47 8.43
C LEU A 91 0.69 -3.64 7.88
N TRP A 92 1.20 -2.65 8.62
CA TRP A 92 2.36 -1.87 8.19
C TRP A 92 3.63 -2.72 8.14
N LEU A 93 3.86 -3.56 9.16
CA LEU A 93 4.99 -4.48 9.18
C LEU A 93 4.89 -5.54 8.06
N GLY A 94 3.71 -6.14 7.88
CA GLY A 94 3.47 -7.12 6.82
C GLY A 94 3.63 -6.51 5.42
N GLY A 95 3.04 -5.34 5.21
CA GLY A 95 3.15 -4.58 3.96
C GLY A 95 4.59 -4.18 3.64
N THR A 96 5.36 -3.71 4.63
CA THR A 96 6.78 -3.36 4.41
C THR A 96 7.63 -4.56 4.07
N VAL A 97 7.46 -5.69 4.77
CA VAL A 97 8.19 -6.93 4.46
C VAL A 97 7.83 -7.43 3.06
N HIS A 98 6.55 -7.46 2.70
CA HIS A 98 6.09 -7.89 1.38
C HIS A 98 6.68 -7.01 0.27
N SER A 99 6.60 -5.68 0.43
CA SER A 99 7.16 -4.75 -0.54
C SER A 99 8.67 -4.85 -0.64
N LEU A 100 9.39 -5.01 0.48
CA LEU A 100 10.85 -5.19 0.46
C LEU A 100 11.25 -6.45 -0.30
N VAL A 101 10.56 -7.57 -0.05
CA VAL A 101 10.83 -8.84 -0.75
C VAL A 101 10.57 -8.66 -2.24
N GLN A 102 9.43 -8.10 -2.62
CA GLN A 102 9.08 -7.88 -4.02
C GLN A 102 10.10 -6.97 -4.70
N THR A 103 10.42 -5.82 -4.11
CA THR A 103 11.40 -4.87 -4.67
C THR A 103 12.80 -5.49 -4.76
N PHE A 104 13.23 -6.25 -3.75
CA PHE A 104 14.52 -6.93 -3.77
C PHE A 104 14.59 -7.96 -4.89
N LEU A 105 13.56 -8.79 -5.05
CA LEU A 105 13.47 -9.74 -6.15
C LEU A 105 13.52 -9.05 -7.52
N THR A 106 12.82 -7.91 -7.66
CA THR A 106 12.87 -7.09 -8.87
C THR A 106 14.28 -6.61 -9.16
N ILE A 107 14.98 -6.00 -8.18
CA ILE A 107 16.36 -5.49 -8.37
C ILE A 107 17.36 -6.60 -8.76
N ARG A 108 17.14 -7.83 -8.30
CA ARG A 108 18.04 -8.97 -8.56
C ARG A 108 17.85 -9.59 -9.94
N LEU A 109 16.84 -9.19 -10.72
CA LEU A 109 16.69 -9.61 -12.10
C LEU A 109 17.79 -8.96 -12.97
N PRO A 110 18.40 -9.72 -13.90
CA PRO A 110 19.46 -9.19 -14.76
C PRO A 110 18.86 -8.23 -15.81
N TYR A 111 18.80 -6.95 -15.47
CA TYR A 111 18.45 -5.90 -16.45
C TYR A 111 19.68 -5.58 -17.31
N CYS A 112 19.64 -5.94 -18.60
CA CYS A 112 20.64 -5.56 -19.58
C CYS A 112 20.13 -4.37 -20.40
N GLY A 113 20.64 -3.16 -20.13
CA GLY A 113 20.30 -1.96 -20.92
C GLY A 113 20.71 -0.66 -20.23
N PRO A 114 20.65 0.50 -20.93
CA PRO A 114 20.79 1.81 -20.26
C PRO A 114 19.77 1.89 -19.12
N ASN A 115 20.12 2.51 -17.99
CA ASN A 115 19.29 2.64 -16.78
C ASN A 115 18.03 3.53 -16.97
N VAL A 116 17.31 3.34 -18.08
CA VAL A 116 16.16 4.08 -18.56
C VAL A 116 15.11 3.06 -18.97
N ILE A 117 13.99 3.03 -18.24
CA ILE A 117 12.84 2.17 -18.54
C ILE A 117 11.83 3.04 -19.29
N ASP A 118 11.45 2.64 -20.50
CA ASP A 118 10.44 3.32 -21.33
C ASP A 118 9.04 2.77 -20.98
N SER A 119 8.52 3.16 -19.81
CA SER A 119 7.21 2.75 -19.31
C SER A 119 6.65 3.78 -18.32
N TYR A 120 5.33 3.96 -18.34
CA TYR A 120 4.59 4.84 -17.41
C TYR A 120 4.59 4.31 -15.95
N PHE A 121 4.84 3.02 -15.80
CA PHE A 121 4.97 2.30 -14.54
C PHE A 121 6.22 1.42 -14.57
N CYS A 122 6.90 1.31 -13.43
CA CYS A 122 7.47 0.01 -13.06
C CYS A 122 6.27 -0.91 -12.74
#